data_AF-A0A1V4BZ63-F1
#
_entry.id   AF-A0A1V4BZ63-F1
#
_cell.length_a   1.000
_cell.length_b   1.000
_cell.length_c   1.000
_cell.angle_alpha   90.00
_cell.angle_beta   90.00
_cell.angle_gamma   90.00
#
_symmetry.space_group_name_H-M   'P 1'
#
loop_
_entity.id
_entity.type
_entity.pdbx_description
1 polymer ?
#
loop_
_entity_poly.entity_id
_entity_poly.type
_entity_poly.pdbx_seq_one_letter_code
_entity_poly.pdbx_strand_id
1 'polypeptide(L)' 'MPYLPSSSLVPLSGEKPKAQNVRAIIIIEEEPSLSTQVKRTTPAHLIGKGKTLGDIVSPIVDQENWECLIR' A
#
# COMPACT_ATOMS: atom_id res chain seq x y z
N MET A 1 21.04 -14.66 -11.98
CA MET A 1 21.24 -13.25 -11.57
C MET A 1 20.18 -12.42 -12.27
N PRO A 2 19.00 -12.16 -11.69
CA PRO A 2 18.00 -11.32 -12.35
C PRO A 2 18.40 -9.84 -12.21
N TYR A 3 18.42 -9.15 -13.34
CA TYR A 3 18.63 -7.71 -13.46
C TYR A 3 17.47 -6.95 -12.79
N LEU A 4 17.78 -5.98 -11.94
CA LEU A 4 16.81 -4.97 -11.49
C LEU A 4 16.72 -3.85 -12.54
N PRO A 5 15.51 -3.39 -12.92
CA PRO A 5 15.39 -2.24 -13.82
C PRO A 5 15.84 -0.97 -13.06
N SER A 6 16.84 -0.30 -13.61
CA SER A 6 17.29 1.01 -13.16
C SER A 6 16.13 2.00 -13.26
N SER A 7 15.53 2.35 -12.11
CA SER A 7 14.50 3.39 -12.02
C SER A 7 15.13 4.73 -12.41
N SER A 8 14.91 5.16 -13.64
CA SER A 8 15.26 6.51 -14.08
C SER A 8 14.26 7.49 -13.48
N LEU A 9 14.64 8.09 -12.35
CA LEU A 9 13.94 9.24 -11.80
C LEU A 9 14.04 10.39 -12.80
N VAL A 10 12.92 10.74 -13.44
CA VAL A 10 12.82 11.95 -14.26
C VAL A 10 12.69 13.14 -13.30
N PRO A 11 13.63 14.10 -13.26
CA PRO A 11 13.50 15.26 -12.39
C PRO A 11 12.39 16.17 -12.92
N LEU A 12 11.40 16.46 -12.07
CA LEU A 12 10.37 17.46 -12.34
C LEU A 12 11.04 18.85 -12.44
N SER A 13 10.90 19.53 -13.59
CA SER A 13 11.50 20.85 -13.83
C SER A 13 11.01 21.86 -12.79
N GLY A 14 11.96 22.41 -12.02
CA GLY A 14 11.69 23.11 -10.76
C GLY A 14 11.52 24.62 -10.92
N GLU A 15 10.29 25.07 -11.06
CA GLU A 15 9.92 26.36 -10.46
C GLU A 15 9.34 26.11 -9.07
N LYS A 16 10.00 26.67 -8.06
CA LYS A 16 9.54 26.58 -6.67
C LYS A 16 8.31 27.46 -6.51
N PRO A 17 7.16 26.94 -6.05
CA PRO A 17 5.99 27.77 -5.81
C PRO A 17 6.31 28.79 -4.70
N LYS A 18 6.03 30.08 -4.95
CA LYS A 18 6.04 31.12 -3.91
C LYS A 18 4.89 30.85 -2.93
N ALA A 19 5.11 29.96 -1.97
CA ALA A 19 4.13 29.63 -0.97
C ALA A 19 4.03 30.77 0.07
N GLN A 20 2.84 31.39 0.16
CA GLN A 20 2.54 32.44 1.15
C GLN A 20 2.14 31.84 2.50
N ASN A 21 1.71 30.57 2.51
CA ASN A 21 1.23 29.86 3.68
C ASN A 21 1.93 28.51 3.79
N VAL A 22 2.47 28.19 4.97
CA VAL A 22 3.15 26.93 5.26
C VAL A 22 2.25 26.11 6.18
N ARG A 23 1.98 24.86 5.78
CA ARG A 23 1.34 23.85 6.64
C ARG A 23 2.38 22.77 6.91
N ALA A 24 2.68 22.53 8.18
CA ALA A 24 3.61 21.50 8.60
C ALA A 24 2.85 20.29 9.15
N ILE A 25 3.27 19.08 8.78
CA ILE A 25 2.88 17.84 9.43
C ILE A 25 4.06 17.45 10.30
N ILE A 26 3.87 17.46 11.62
CA ILE A 26 4.89 17.08 12.58
C ILE A 26 4.60 15.63 12.98
N ILE A 27 5.53 14.74 12.71
CA ILE A 27 5.48 13.35 13.17
C ILE A 27 6.31 13.29 14.43
N ILE A 28 5.66 12.94 15.54
CA ILE A 28 6.32 12.68 16.82
C ILE A 28 6.32 11.16 16.97
N GLU A 29 7.50 10.57 17.04
CA GLU A 29 7.66 9.15 17.33
C GLU A 29 7.61 8.96 18.86
N GLU A 30 6.55 8.32 19.34
CA GLU A 30 6.43 7.87 20.72
C GLU A 30 6.86 6.40 20.78
N GLU A 31 7.80 6.07 21.68
CA GLU A 31 8.19 4.68 21.94
C GLU A 31 6.94 3.89 22.35
N PRO A 32 6.57 2.82 21.62
CA PRO A 32 5.34 2.12 21.89
C PRO A 32 5.44 1.39 23.23
N SER A 33 4.75 1.90 24.26
CA SER A 33 4.48 1.09 25.45
C SER A 33 3.65 -0.13 25.01
N LEU A 34 4.03 -1.31 25.48
CA LEU A 34 3.50 -2.63 25.08
C LEU A 34 1.97 -2.80 25.27
N SER A 35 1.26 -1.78 25.72
CA SER A 35 -0.09 -1.89 26.26
C SER A 35 -1.23 -1.52 25.30
N THR A 36 -1.00 -0.87 24.15
CA THR A 36 -2.15 -0.37 23.36
C THR A 36 -1.96 -0.42 21.85
N GLN A 37 -1.54 -1.57 21.33
CA GLN A 37 -1.70 -1.81 19.90
C GLN A 37 -3.17 -2.20 19.65
N VAL A 38 -4.02 -1.19 19.41
CA VAL A 38 -5.39 -1.42 18.94
C VAL A 38 -5.28 -2.15 17.60
N LYS A 39 -5.49 -3.47 17.63
CA LYS A 39 -5.52 -4.29 16.42
C LYS A 39 -6.64 -3.73 15.54
N ARG A 40 -6.30 -3.35 14.30
CA ARG A 40 -7.32 -2.99 13.30
C ARG A 40 -8.26 -4.18 13.16
N THR A 41 -9.53 -3.98 13.50
CA THR A 41 -10.57 -4.99 13.36
C THR A 41 -11.45 -4.65 12.18
N THR A 42 -11.90 -5.69 11.48
CA THR A 42 -12.84 -5.53 10.38
C THR A 42 -14.19 -5.09 10.95
N PRO A 43 -14.81 -4.02 10.44
CA PRO A 43 -16.15 -3.60 10.83
C PRO A 43 -17.16 -4.76 10.73
N ALA A 44 -18.06 -4.88 11.70
CA ALA A 44 -18.99 -6.03 11.79
C ALA A 44 -19.83 -6.27 10.53
N HIS A 45 -20.23 -5.18 9.86
CA HIS A 45 -21.02 -5.24 8.63
C HIS A 45 -20.24 -5.76 7.40
N LEU A 46 -18.91 -5.94 7.52
CA LEU A 46 -18.03 -6.49 6.49
C LEU A 46 -17.59 -7.93 6.78
N ILE A 47 -17.97 -8.50 7.92
CA ILE A 47 -17.69 -9.90 8.24
C ILE A 47 -18.33 -10.80 7.17
N GLY A 48 -17.53 -11.68 6.57
CA GLY A 48 -17.96 -12.60 5.52
C GLY A 48 -18.26 -11.95 4.16
N LYS A 49 -18.08 -10.63 4.01
CA LYS A 49 -18.27 -9.93 2.72
C LYS A 49 -16.97 -9.65 1.97
N GLY A 50 -15.83 -9.93 2.60
CA GLY A 50 -14.53 -9.81 1.95
C GLY A 50 -14.41 -10.84 0.82
N LYS A 51 -14.04 -10.36 -0.36
CA LYS A 51 -13.57 -11.22 -1.45
C LYS A 51 -12.07 -11.21 -1.46
N THR A 52 -11.46 -12.37 -1.63
CA THR A 52 -10.02 -12.46 -1.88
C THR A 52 -9.72 -11.97 -3.29
N LEU A 53 -8.44 -11.65 -3.57
CA LEU A 53 -8.04 -11.36 -4.94
C LEU A 53 -8.37 -12.53 -5.86
N GLY A 54 -8.16 -13.77 -5.41
CA GLY A 54 -8.55 -14.99 -6.13
C GLY A 54 -10.03 -15.00 -6.53
N ASP A 55 -10.94 -14.66 -5.62
CA ASP A 55 -12.38 -14.60 -5.88
C ASP A 55 -12.77 -13.54 -6.94
N ILE A 56 -11.96 -12.49 -7.07
CA ILE A 56 -12.21 -11.41 -8.05
C ILE A 56 -11.75 -11.85 -9.44
N VAL A 57 -10.68 -12.65 -9.50
CA VAL A 57 -9.96 -12.90 -10.73
C VAL A 57 -10.20 -14.29 -11.34
N SER A 58 -10.75 -15.22 -10.56
CA SER A 58 -11.16 -16.54 -11.01
C SER A 58 -12.13 -16.56 -12.21
N PRO A 59 -13.01 -15.56 -12.43
CA PRO A 59 -13.87 -15.55 -13.62
C PRO A 59 -13.13 -15.13 -14.89
N ILE A 60 -11.93 -14.57 -14.77
CA ILE A 60 -11.17 -13.97 -15.87
C ILE A 60 -10.06 -14.92 -16.32
N VAL A 61 -9.49 -15.67 -15.38
CA VAL A 61 -8.31 -16.50 -15.60
C VAL A 61 -8.39 -17.70 -14.66
N ASP A 62 -7.97 -18.87 -15.16
CA ASP A 62 -7.98 -20.13 -14.42
C ASP A 62 -6.98 -20.14 -13.25
N GLN A 63 -7.30 -20.91 -12.20
CA GLN A 63 -6.57 -20.95 -10.93
C GLN A 63 -5.07 -21.26 -11.12
N GLU A 64 -4.75 -22.20 -12.01
CA GLU A 64 -3.37 -22.65 -12.27
C GLU A 64 -2.49 -21.51 -12.81
N ASN A 65 -3.08 -20.57 -13.54
CA ASN A 65 -2.37 -19.44 -14.11
C ASN A 65 -2.12 -18.32 -13.08
N TRP A 66 -2.92 -18.27 -11.99
CA TRP A 66 -2.69 -17.35 -10.86
C TRP A 66 -1.57 -17.81 -9.95
N GLU A 67 -1.46 -19.12 -9.71
CA GLU A 67 -0.44 -19.70 -8.83
C GLU A 67 0.98 -19.59 -9.39
N CYS A 68 1.13 -19.34 -10.69
CA CYS A 68 2.41 -19.24 -11.39
C CYS A 68 3.17 -17.92 -11.17
N LEU A 69 2.57 -16.90 -10.55
CA LEU A 69 3.20 -15.57 -10.34
C LEU A 69 3.91 -15.40 -8.99
N ILE A 70 3.84 -16.41 -8.11
CA ILE A 70 4.39 -16.36 -6.74
C ILE A 70 5.66 -17.22 -6.60
N ARG A 71 6.10 -17.89 -7.67
CA ARG A 71 7.30 -18.74 -7.68
C ARG A 71 8.51 -18.07 -8.34
#